data_AF-A0A4Q2LIP4-F1
#
_entry.id   AF-A0A4Q2LIP4-F1
#
_cell.length_a   1.000
_cell.length_b   1.000
_cell.length_c   1.000
_cell.angle_alpha   90.00
_cell.angle_beta   90.00
_cell.angle_gamma   90.00
#
_symmetry.space_group_name_H-M   'P 1'
#
loop_
_entity.id
_entity.type
_entity.pdbx_description
1 polymer ?
#
loop_
_entity_poly.entity_id
_entity_poly.type
_entity_poly.pdbx_seq_one_letter_code
_entity_poly.pdbx_strand_id
1 'polypeptide(L)'
;MTNTYEFNTIDLVSDYAAEAISKYGNNIFSLTDSDKQNAKMVFFDSIKDLNVDAALIKKAEIEFPNSIIITWLKELISVFADISPLQEERKVTIVKLSEFGFPVAFQTVIKKVVVKPYAQYSESLRILHRPKRKRSNYENIILPDESILVYDGWINVDIDSTKNITESKHFIIKQSKYRCFDKRYMIDLFNSIDATPIYKK
;
A
#
# COMPACT_ATOMS: atom_id res chain seq x y z
N MET A 1 -45.10 -7.70 20.62
CA MET A 1 -44.65 -7.68 19.21
C MET A 1 -43.88 -6.39 18.99
N THR A 2 -42.57 -6.47 19.06
CA THR A 2 -41.66 -5.41 18.61
C THR A 2 -40.61 -6.13 17.78
N ASN A 3 -40.88 -6.26 16.47
CA ASN A 3 -39.85 -6.57 15.49
C ASN A 3 -38.95 -5.34 15.41
N THR A 4 -37.94 -5.28 16.28
CA THR A 4 -36.74 -4.51 16.00
C THR A 4 -36.13 -5.14 14.74
N TYR A 5 -36.28 -4.46 13.61
CA TYR A 5 -35.46 -4.72 12.44
C TYR A 5 -34.01 -4.49 12.87
N GLU A 6 -33.31 -5.57 13.26
CA GLU A 6 -31.85 -5.57 13.22
C GLU A 6 -31.51 -5.37 11.75
N PHE A 7 -31.18 -4.14 11.36
CA PHE A 7 -30.58 -3.88 10.07
C PHE A 7 -29.29 -4.68 10.01
N ASN A 8 -29.29 -5.72 9.17
CA ASN A 8 -28.10 -6.52 8.94
C ASN A 8 -27.04 -5.59 8.36
N THR A 9 -25.87 -5.54 8.99
CA THR A 9 -24.76 -4.66 8.59
C THR A 9 -24.34 -4.90 7.14
N ILE A 10 -24.61 -6.09 6.62
CA ILE A 10 -24.34 -6.49 5.24
C ILE A 10 -25.30 -5.84 4.25
N ASP A 11 -26.58 -5.70 4.60
CA ASP A 11 -27.57 -5.02 3.76
C ASP A 11 -27.17 -3.56 3.57
N LEU A 12 -26.77 -2.89 4.67
CA LEU A 12 -26.24 -1.53 4.65
C LEU A 12 -25.01 -1.40 3.76
N VAL A 13 -24.07 -2.33 3.84
CA VAL A 13 -22.87 -2.34 2.98
C VAL A 13 -23.24 -2.51 1.51
N SER A 14 -24.23 -3.37 1.21
CA SER A 14 -24.75 -3.54 -0.14
C SER A 14 -25.40 -2.27 -0.68
N ASP A 15 -26.25 -1.63 0.13
CA ASP A 15 -26.94 -0.39 -0.22
C ASP A 15 -25.94 0.74 -0.49
N TYR A 16 -24.92 0.89 0.36
CA TYR A 16 -23.87 1.89 0.14
C TYR A 16 -23.06 1.64 -1.13
N ALA A 17 -22.78 0.37 -1.47
CA ALA A 17 -22.09 0.04 -2.71
C ALA A 17 -22.96 0.34 -3.93
N ALA A 18 -24.25 0.00 -3.87
CA ALA A 18 -25.21 0.30 -4.94
C ALA A 18 -25.37 1.80 -5.14
N GLU A 19 -25.49 2.58 -4.07
CA GLU A 19 -25.56 4.04 -4.13
C GLU A 19 -24.29 4.63 -4.75
N ALA A 20 -23.12 4.16 -4.32
CA ALA A 20 -21.84 4.62 -4.84
C ALA A 20 -21.68 4.34 -6.35
N ILE A 21 -22.12 3.17 -6.82
CA ILE A 21 -22.13 2.82 -8.25
C ILE A 21 -23.11 3.70 -9.01
N SER A 22 -24.32 3.90 -8.47
CA SER A 22 -25.41 4.65 -9.12
C SER A 22 -25.04 6.10 -9.45
N LYS A 23 -24.12 6.70 -8.69
CA LYS A 23 -23.61 8.07 -8.95
C LYS A 23 -22.85 8.19 -10.26
N TYR A 24 -22.28 7.10 -10.77
CA TYR A 24 -21.46 7.09 -11.98
C TYR A 24 -22.08 6.27 -13.11
N GLY A 25 -23.05 5.40 -12.82
CA GLY A 25 -23.76 4.62 -13.84
C GLY A 25 -24.74 3.60 -13.27
N ASN A 26 -25.48 2.93 -14.14
CA ASN A 26 -26.54 2.01 -13.72
C ASN A 26 -26.02 0.66 -13.23
N ASN A 27 -24.81 0.27 -13.61
CA ASN A 27 -24.18 -0.97 -13.15
C ASN A 27 -22.65 -0.90 -13.22
N ILE A 28 -21.98 -1.70 -12.39
CA ILE A 28 -20.51 -1.75 -12.29
C ILE A 28 -19.82 -2.15 -13.61
N PHE A 29 -20.46 -2.96 -14.45
CA PHE A 29 -19.87 -3.49 -15.68
C PHE A 29 -19.81 -2.45 -16.81
N SER A 30 -20.69 -1.46 -16.77
CA SER A 30 -20.74 -0.34 -17.72
C SER A 30 -19.78 0.79 -17.38
N LEU A 31 -19.18 0.78 -16.18
CA LEU A 31 -18.30 1.85 -15.72
C LEU A 31 -16.89 1.73 -16.32
N THR A 32 -16.30 2.88 -16.64
CA THR A 32 -14.87 2.97 -16.97
C THR A 32 -14.01 2.65 -15.74
N ASP A 33 -12.73 2.34 -15.94
CA ASP A 33 -11.82 2.08 -14.80
C ASP A 33 -11.68 3.31 -13.89
N SER A 34 -11.72 4.52 -14.47
CA SER A 34 -11.72 5.76 -13.70
C SER A 34 -12.99 5.88 -12.84
N ASP A 35 -14.16 5.58 -13.41
CA ASP A 35 -15.43 5.69 -12.68
C ASP A 35 -15.57 4.63 -11.60
N LYS A 36 -15.03 3.42 -11.83
CA LYS A 36 -14.95 2.38 -10.79
C LYS A 36 -14.12 2.83 -9.60
N GLN A 37 -12.99 3.50 -9.84
CA GLN A 37 -12.18 4.06 -8.75
C GLN A 37 -12.94 5.17 -8.01
N ASN A 38 -13.62 6.05 -8.73
CA ASN A 38 -14.41 7.12 -8.10
C ASN A 38 -15.59 6.57 -7.27
N ALA A 39 -16.30 5.55 -7.79
CA ALA A 39 -17.36 4.86 -7.05
C ALA A 39 -16.81 4.17 -5.80
N LYS A 40 -15.65 3.51 -5.90
CA LYS A 40 -14.96 2.89 -4.76
C LYS A 40 -14.64 3.92 -3.66
N MET A 41 -14.12 5.10 -4.03
CA MET A 41 -13.82 6.16 -3.06
C MET A 41 -15.08 6.63 -2.33
N VAL A 42 -16.19 6.81 -3.05
CA VAL A 42 -17.48 7.16 -2.44
C VAL A 42 -17.96 6.06 -1.49
N PHE A 43 -17.87 4.80 -1.92
CA PHE A 43 -18.24 3.66 -1.09
C PHE A 43 -17.42 3.62 0.21
N PHE A 44 -16.10 3.80 0.11
CA PHE A 44 -15.20 3.85 1.26
C PHE A 44 -15.55 4.98 2.22
N ASP A 45 -15.88 6.16 1.70
CA ASP A 45 -16.34 7.27 2.53
C ASP A 45 -17.65 6.95 3.26
N SER A 46 -18.61 6.29 2.60
CA SER A 46 -19.89 5.90 3.20
C SER A 46 -19.77 4.85 4.31
N ILE A 47 -18.71 4.05 4.32
CA ILE A 47 -18.52 2.97 5.30
C ILE A 47 -17.43 3.25 6.33
N LYS A 48 -16.90 4.48 6.39
CA LYS A 48 -15.89 4.89 7.39
C LYS A 48 -16.36 4.68 8.83
N ASP A 49 -17.65 4.88 9.08
CA ASP A 49 -18.25 4.76 10.42
C ASP A 49 -18.69 3.31 10.74
N LEU A 50 -18.57 2.40 9.77
CA LEU A 50 -18.86 0.97 9.96
C LEU A 50 -17.61 0.23 10.44
N ASN A 51 -17.79 -0.65 11.43
CA ASN A 51 -16.72 -1.55 11.86
C ASN A 51 -16.57 -2.71 10.86
N VAL A 52 -15.78 -2.48 9.81
CA VAL A 52 -15.48 -3.49 8.79
C VAL A 52 -14.36 -4.40 9.30
N ASP A 53 -14.73 -5.63 9.66
CA ASP A 53 -13.80 -6.64 10.17
C ASP A 53 -13.80 -7.92 9.30
N ALA A 54 -12.90 -8.85 9.62
CA ALA A 54 -12.79 -10.11 8.89
C ALA A 54 -14.07 -10.97 8.98
N ALA A 55 -14.90 -10.79 10.02
CA ALA A 55 -16.17 -11.51 10.15
C ALA A 55 -17.21 -10.98 9.17
N LEU A 56 -17.30 -9.66 9.01
CA LEU A 56 -18.17 -9.03 8.01
C LEU A 56 -17.80 -9.46 6.59
N ILE A 57 -16.50 -9.51 6.26
CA ILE A 57 -16.04 -10.00 4.94
C ILE A 57 -16.49 -11.44 4.71
N LYS A 58 -16.33 -12.33 5.70
CA LYS A 58 -16.76 -13.73 5.55
C LYS A 58 -18.26 -13.84 5.30
N LYS A 59 -19.08 -13.03 5.98
CA LYS A 59 -20.51 -13.04 5.73
C LYS A 59 -20.83 -12.48 4.33
N ALA A 60 -20.17 -11.41 3.90
CA ALA A 60 -20.29 -10.86 2.55
C ALA A 60 -19.83 -11.84 1.45
N GLU A 61 -18.82 -12.67 1.72
CA GLU A 61 -18.38 -13.75 0.82
C GLU A 61 -19.46 -14.83 0.61
N ILE A 62 -20.24 -15.12 1.64
CA ILE A 62 -21.36 -16.07 1.58
C ILE A 62 -22.54 -15.45 0.81
N GLU A 63 -22.84 -14.18 1.09
CA GLU A 63 -24.04 -13.52 0.60
C GLU A 63 -23.89 -12.96 -0.83
N PHE A 64 -22.72 -12.43 -1.17
CA PHE A 64 -22.43 -11.77 -2.45
C PHE A 64 -21.21 -12.36 -3.16
N PRO A 65 -21.16 -13.68 -3.42
CA PRO A 65 -19.98 -14.33 -3.99
C PRO A 65 -19.57 -13.68 -5.32
N ASN A 66 -18.26 -13.46 -5.49
CA ASN A 66 -17.66 -12.80 -6.67
C ASN A 66 -18.14 -11.36 -6.95
N SER A 67 -18.70 -10.67 -5.96
CA SER A 67 -19.08 -9.27 -6.09
C SER A 67 -17.89 -8.31 -5.95
N ILE A 68 -18.03 -7.11 -6.53
CA ILE A 68 -17.08 -6.01 -6.34
C ILE A 68 -17.02 -5.54 -4.87
N ILE A 69 -18.11 -5.72 -4.13
CA ILE A 69 -18.23 -5.36 -2.71
C ILE A 69 -17.17 -6.13 -1.91
N ILE A 70 -17.02 -7.43 -2.14
CA ILE A 70 -15.98 -8.24 -1.47
C ILE A 70 -14.59 -7.71 -1.81
N THR A 71 -14.35 -7.36 -3.07
CA THR A 71 -13.06 -6.79 -3.50
C THR A 71 -12.77 -5.50 -2.73
N TRP A 72 -13.73 -4.58 -2.69
CA TRP A 72 -13.61 -3.30 -1.99
C TRP A 72 -13.46 -3.46 -0.48
N LEU A 73 -14.23 -4.35 0.17
CA LEU A 73 -14.10 -4.62 1.60
C LEU A 73 -12.74 -5.24 1.96
N LYS A 74 -12.23 -6.15 1.13
CA LYS A 74 -10.88 -6.71 1.32
C LYS A 74 -9.80 -5.64 1.22
N GLU A 75 -9.95 -4.69 0.30
CA GLU A 75 -9.03 -3.57 0.15
C GLU A 75 -9.03 -2.62 1.37
N LEU A 76 -10.13 -2.53 2.14
CA LEU A 76 -10.17 -1.73 3.37
C LEU A 76 -9.36 -2.35 4.52
N ILE A 77 -9.41 -3.67 4.66
CA ILE A 77 -8.69 -4.38 5.73
C ILE A 77 -7.25 -4.70 5.30
N SER A 78 -6.97 -4.68 4.00
CA SER A 78 -5.63 -4.99 3.49
C SER A 78 -4.58 -4.06 4.08
N VAL A 79 -3.48 -4.65 4.54
CA VAL A 79 -2.33 -3.90 5.05
C VAL A 79 -1.62 -3.12 3.93
N PHE A 80 -1.91 -3.48 2.67
CA PHE A 80 -1.39 -2.84 1.47
C PHE A 80 -2.52 -2.15 0.68
N ALA A 81 -3.47 -1.53 1.38
CA ALA A 81 -4.54 -0.76 0.78
C ALA A 81 -4.00 0.32 -0.18
N ASP A 82 -4.74 0.57 -1.25
CA ASP A 82 -4.49 1.61 -2.25
C ASP A 82 -3.08 1.58 -2.92
N ILE A 83 -2.77 0.46 -3.58
CA ILE A 83 -1.60 0.36 -4.46
C ILE A 83 -1.79 1.06 -5.83
N SER A 84 -2.93 1.73 -6.05
CA SER A 84 -3.25 2.40 -7.32
C SER A 84 -2.19 3.41 -7.78
N PRO A 85 -1.44 4.11 -6.89
CA PRO A 85 -0.36 5.00 -7.31
C PRO A 85 0.85 4.28 -7.92
N LEU A 86 1.01 2.98 -7.62
CA LEU A 86 2.14 2.14 -8.03
C LEU A 86 1.94 1.55 -9.44
N GLN A 87 1.76 2.43 -10.41
CA GLN A 87 1.46 2.06 -11.80
C GLN A 87 2.65 1.46 -12.54
N GLU A 88 2.36 0.56 -13.50
CA GLU A 88 3.36 -0.01 -14.39
C GLU A 88 4.08 1.06 -15.22
N GLU A 89 5.34 0.81 -15.55
CA GLU A 89 6.26 1.72 -16.25
C GLU A 89 6.55 3.07 -15.55
N ARG A 90 5.98 3.30 -14.37
CA ARG A 90 6.26 4.50 -13.57
C ARG A 90 7.68 4.47 -13.02
N LYS A 91 8.40 5.58 -13.19
CA LYS A 91 9.70 5.81 -12.56
C LYS A 91 9.47 6.20 -11.11
N VAL A 92 10.10 5.49 -10.19
CA VAL A 92 9.93 5.73 -8.75
C VAL A 92 11.25 5.58 -8.02
N THR A 93 11.29 6.09 -6.79
CA THR A 93 12.35 5.84 -5.83
C THR A 93 11.77 5.11 -4.63
N ILE A 94 12.28 3.92 -4.36
CA ILE A 94 11.83 3.11 -3.22
C ILE A 94 12.83 3.28 -2.10
N VAL A 95 12.34 3.60 -0.90
CA VAL A 95 13.09 3.61 0.35
C VAL A 95 12.50 2.56 1.27
N LYS A 96 13.33 1.65 1.76
CA LYS A 96 12.94 0.61 2.71
C LYS A 96 14.12 0.21 3.58
N LEU A 97 13.88 -0.67 4.56
CA LEU A 97 14.97 -1.38 5.21
C LEU A 97 15.44 -2.56 4.36
N SER A 98 16.74 -2.82 4.36
CA SER A 98 17.32 -4.03 3.78
C SER A 98 17.00 -5.26 4.64
N GLU A 99 17.36 -6.44 4.14
CA GLU A 99 17.26 -7.70 4.89
C GLU A 99 18.09 -7.71 6.18
N PHE A 100 19.05 -6.79 6.31
CA PHE A 100 19.85 -6.60 7.52
C PHE A 100 19.33 -5.47 8.42
N GLY A 101 18.19 -4.87 8.08
CA GLY A 101 17.53 -3.85 8.88
C GLY A 101 18.14 -2.45 8.78
N PHE A 102 18.88 -2.16 7.71
CA PHE A 102 19.45 -0.82 7.45
C PHE A 102 18.76 -0.14 6.26
N PRO A 103 18.64 1.19 6.26
CA PRO A 103 17.95 1.89 5.18
C PRO A 103 18.67 1.75 3.85
N VAL A 104 17.88 1.48 2.81
CA VAL A 104 18.31 1.46 1.42
C VAL A 104 17.32 2.26 0.60
N ALA A 105 17.86 3.01 -0.36
CA ALA A 105 17.07 3.73 -1.34
C ALA A 105 17.59 3.38 -2.74
N PHE A 106 16.68 3.11 -3.66
CA PHE A 106 17.04 2.83 -5.04
C PHE A 106 16.01 3.36 -6.02
N GLN A 107 16.52 3.94 -7.09
CA GLN A 107 15.75 4.43 -8.22
C GLN A 107 15.42 3.26 -9.14
N THR A 108 14.16 3.15 -9.55
CA THR A 108 13.67 2.01 -10.33
C THR A 108 12.51 2.39 -11.25
N VAL A 109 12.15 1.46 -12.14
CA VAL A 109 10.92 1.53 -12.95
C VAL A 109 10.03 0.36 -12.53
N ILE A 110 8.79 0.63 -12.14
CA ILE A 110 7.81 -0.41 -11.81
C ILE A 110 7.47 -1.19 -13.08
N LYS A 111 7.43 -2.50 -12.98
CA LYS A 111 7.01 -3.40 -14.07
C LYS A 111 5.71 -4.11 -13.76
N LYS A 112 5.47 -4.44 -12.49
CA LYS A 112 4.23 -5.05 -12.02
C LYS A 112 4.11 -4.89 -10.52
N VAL A 113 2.90 -4.72 -10.01
CA VAL A 113 2.59 -4.71 -8.58
C VAL A 113 1.43 -5.65 -8.30
N VAL A 114 1.60 -6.53 -7.30
CA VAL A 114 0.57 -7.50 -6.91
C VAL A 114 0.61 -7.71 -5.40
N VAL A 115 -0.57 -7.75 -4.76
CA VAL A 115 -0.72 -8.24 -3.40
C VAL A 115 -1.07 -9.73 -3.45
N LYS A 116 -0.29 -10.58 -2.82
CA LYS A 116 -0.58 -12.03 -2.71
C LYS A 116 0.05 -12.65 -1.46
N PRO A 117 -0.43 -13.81 -0.99
CA PRO A 117 0.15 -14.50 0.16
C PRO A 117 1.63 -14.82 -0.04
N TYR A 118 2.40 -14.79 1.06
CA TYR A 118 3.79 -15.23 1.09
C TYR A 118 4.20 -15.77 2.46
N ALA A 119 4.77 -16.98 2.47
CA ALA A 119 5.13 -17.69 3.69
C ALA A 119 3.95 -17.75 4.68
N GLN A 120 4.15 -17.26 5.90
CA GLN A 120 3.14 -17.22 6.97
C GLN A 120 2.17 -16.02 6.87
N TYR A 121 2.41 -15.09 5.95
CA TYR A 121 1.61 -13.88 5.81
C TYR A 121 0.50 -14.07 4.77
N SER A 122 -0.73 -13.71 5.16
CA SER A 122 -1.91 -13.72 4.27
C SER A 122 -1.75 -12.75 3.10
N GLU A 123 -1.00 -11.66 3.32
CA GLU A 123 -0.73 -10.65 2.32
C GLU A 123 0.76 -10.28 2.29
N SER A 124 1.27 -10.03 1.08
CA SER A 124 2.57 -9.42 0.84
C SER A 124 2.49 -8.58 -0.42
N LEU A 125 3.11 -7.40 -0.41
CA LEU A 125 3.19 -6.55 -1.58
C LEU A 125 4.42 -6.95 -2.40
N ARG A 126 4.18 -7.41 -3.63
CA ARG A 126 5.23 -7.75 -4.57
C ARG A 126 5.36 -6.67 -5.62
N ILE A 127 6.55 -6.09 -5.70
CA ILE A 127 6.91 -5.09 -6.69
C ILE A 127 7.96 -5.74 -7.60
N LEU A 128 7.56 -6.06 -8.83
CA LEU A 128 8.50 -6.37 -9.90
C LEU A 128 8.95 -5.05 -10.51
N HIS A 129 10.25 -4.82 -10.57
CA HIS A 129 10.79 -3.55 -11.04
C HIS A 129 12.15 -3.72 -11.71
N ARG A 130 12.61 -2.68 -12.41
CA ARG A 130 13.95 -2.64 -13.02
C ARG A 130 14.76 -1.50 -12.41
N PRO A 131 15.71 -1.81 -11.50
CA PRO A 131 16.57 -0.79 -10.91
C PRO A 131 17.34 -0.02 -11.97
N LYS A 132 17.57 1.27 -11.70
CA LYS A 132 18.35 2.14 -12.58
C LYS A 132 19.72 1.51 -12.86
N ARG A 133 20.15 1.56 -14.12
CA ARG A 133 21.40 0.95 -14.64
C ARG A 133 21.46 -0.58 -14.59
N LYS A 134 20.37 -1.28 -14.26
CA LYS A 134 20.27 -2.75 -14.38
C LYS A 134 19.42 -3.14 -15.59
N ARG A 135 19.79 -4.24 -16.25
CA ARG A 135 19.05 -4.79 -17.40
C ARG A 135 17.95 -5.76 -16.96
N SER A 136 18.20 -6.55 -15.92
CA SER A 136 17.26 -7.54 -15.39
C SER A 136 16.18 -6.90 -14.51
N ASN A 137 15.01 -7.54 -14.48
CA ASN A 137 13.97 -7.23 -13.52
C ASN A 137 14.30 -7.89 -12.17
N TYR A 138 13.91 -7.24 -11.08
CA TYR A 138 14.06 -7.67 -9.70
C TYR A 138 12.68 -7.67 -9.04
N GLU A 139 12.43 -8.63 -8.15
CA GLU A 139 11.22 -8.67 -7.32
C GLU A 139 11.60 -8.26 -5.90
N ASN A 140 10.91 -7.26 -5.36
CA ASN A 140 10.89 -6.97 -3.94
C ASN A 140 9.57 -7.46 -3.35
N ILE A 141 9.66 -8.24 -2.27
CA ILE A 141 8.51 -8.67 -1.46
C ILE A 141 8.54 -7.82 -0.19
N ILE A 142 7.44 -7.13 0.10
CA ILE A 142 7.27 -6.33 1.31
C ILE A 142 6.26 -7.03 2.21
N LEU A 143 6.65 -7.27 3.46
CA LEU A 143 5.84 -7.98 4.44
C LEU A 143 4.93 -7.03 5.24
N PRO A 144 3.84 -7.52 5.87
CA PRO A 144 2.92 -6.70 6.67
C PRO A 144 3.54 -5.94 7.84
N ASP A 145 4.72 -6.31 8.31
CA ASP A 145 5.47 -5.65 9.38
C ASP A 145 6.57 -4.69 8.88
N GLU A 146 6.93 -4.74 7.60
CA GLU A 146 7.99 -3.90 7.01
C GLU A 146 7.51 -2.52 6.57
N SER A 147 8.31 -1.48 6.80
CA SER A 147 7.98 -0.13 6.31
C SER A 147 8.57 0.14 4.93
N ILE A 148 7.80 0.83 4.09
CA ILE A 148 8.21 1.24 2.74
C ILE A 148 7.70 2.65 2.43
N LEU A 149 8.55 3.44 1.79
CA LEU A 149 8.21 4.73 1.20
C LEU A 149 8.51 4.67 -0.30
N VAL A 150 7.55 5.08 -1.13
CA VAL A 150 7.73 5.17 -2.58
C VAL A 150 7.46 6.60 -3.00
N TYR A 151 8.45 7.21 -3.64
CA TYR A 151 8.38 8.57 -4.17
C TYR A 151 8.26 8.53 -5.69
N ASP A 152 7.55 9.51 -6.24
CA ASP A 152 7.45 9.67 -7.70
C ASP A 152 8.78 10.15 -8.29
N GLY A 153 9.15 9.59 -9.43
CA GLY A 153 10.38 9.92 -10.12
C GLY A 153 11.65 9.37 -9.45
N TRP A 154 12.79 9.76 -10.03
CA TRP A 154 14.11 9.35 -9.56
C TRP A 154 14.73 10.46 -8.71
N ILE A 155 14.36 10.48 -7.44
CA ILE A 155 14.90 11.41 -6.46
C ILE A 155 16.18 10.84 -5.83
N ASN A 156 17.10 11.71 -5.45
CA ASN A 156 18.29 11.31 -4.71
C ASN A 156 17.98 11.38 -3.22
N VAL A 157 18.01 10.23 -2.56
CA VAL A 157 17.81 10.12 -1.11
C VAL A 157 19.16 10.03 -0.45
N ASP A 158 19.47 10.97 0.45
CA ASP A 158 20.68 10.92 1.26
C ASP A 158 20.53 9.91 2.40
N ILE A 159 20.87 8.64 2.11
CA ILE A 159 20.89 7.57 3.11
C ILE A 159 21.99 7.82 4.15
N ASP A 160 23.07 8.52 3.79
CA ASP A 160 24.19 8.74 4.69
C ASP A 160 23.81 9.70 5.84
N SER A 161 22.74 10.48 5.69
CA SER A 161 22.08 11.21 6.80
C SER A 161 21.66 10.32 7.97
N THR A 162 21.50 9.01 7.77
CA THR A 162 21.18 8.03 8.81
C THR A 162 22.41 7.47 9.55
N LYS A 163 23.60 7.99 9.23
CA LYS A 163 24.88 7.53 9.77
C LYS A 163 25.59 8.68 10.48
N ASN A 164 26.39 8.33 11.47
CA ASN A 164 27.44 9.17 12.01
C ASN A 164 28.69 8.92 11.18
N ILE A 165 29.18 9.98 10.53
CA ILE A 165 30.37 9.93 9.70
C ILE A 165 31.48 10.65 10.45
N THR A 166 32.57 9.93 10.72
CA THR A 166 33.78 10.49 11.30
C THR A 166 34.90 10.38 10.28
N GLU A 167 35.41 11.54 9.86
CA GLU A 167 36.49 11.62 8.90
C GLU A 167 37.84 11.81 9.62
N SER A 168 38.84 11.07 9.17
CA SER A 168 40.23 11.19 9.61
C SER A 168 41.14 11.22 8.38
N LYS A 169 42.40 11.64 8.57
CA LYS A 169 43.35 11.84 7.46
C LYS A 169 43.59 10.59 6.58
N HIS A 170 43.30 9.39 7.10
CA HIS A 170 43.57 8.11 6.43
C HIS A 170 42.34 7.22 6.24
N PHE A 171 41.20 7.52 6.87
CA PHE A 171 40.02 6.66 6.80
C PHE A 171 38.73 7.44 7.10
N ILE A 172 37.62 6.90 6.62
CA ILE A 172 36.26 7.38 6.90
C ILE A 172 35.52 6.26 7.63
N ILE A 173 35.06 6.54 8.85
CA ILE A 173 34.20 5.62 9.61
C ILE A 173 32.76 6.04 9.37
N LYS A 174 31.93 5.08 8.92
CA LYS A 174 30.48 5.24 8.83
C LYS A 174 29.82 4.31 9.83
N GLN A 175 29.17 4.86 10.85
CA GLN A 175 28.44 4.10 11.86
C GLN A 175 26.96 4.44 11.76
N SER A 176 26.07 3.46 11.73
CA SER A 176 24.63 3.71 11.70
C SER A 176 24.15 4.37 13.00
N LYS A 177 23.21 5.33 12.92
CA LYS A 177 22.72 6.08 14.10
C LYS A 177 21.94 5.20 15.09
N TYR A 178 21.25 4.17 14.60
CA TYR A 178 20.40 3.28 15.39
C TYR A 178 20.76 1.81 15.20
N ARG A 179 20.10 0.91 15.95
CA ARG A 179 20.23 -0.54 15.75
C ARG A 179 19.52 -0.99 14.48
N CYS A 180 19.81 -2.20 14.01
CA CYS A 180 19.08 -2.80 12.89
C CYS A 180 17.58 -2.85 13.17
N PHE A 181 16.78 -2.67 12.11
CA PHE A 181 15.31 -2.70 12.13
C PHE A 181 14.64 -1.60 12.96
N ASP A 182 15.38 -0.56 13.35
CA ASP A 182 14.83 0.56 14.11
C ASP A 182 13.97 1.47 13.21
N LYS A 183 12.69 1.65 13.60
CA LYS A 183 11.72 2.45 12.84
C LYS A 183 12.13 3.92 12.69
N ARG A 184 12.96 4.44 13.60
CA ARG A 184 13.44 5.83 13.57
C ARG A 184 14.17 6.18 12.28
N TYR A 185 14.81 5.19 11.64
CA TYR A 185 15.41 5.42 10.33
C TYR A 185 14.42 5.91 9.28
N MET A 186 13.26 5.27 9.20
CA MET A 186 12.25 5.58 8.19
C MET A 186 11.58 6.92 8.51
N ILE A 187 11.42 7.25 9.80
CA ILE A 187 10.89 8.55 10.25
C ILE A 187 11.86 9.68 9.88
N ASP A 188 13.15 9.52 10.17
CA ASP A 188 14.16 10.53 9.86
C ASP A 188 14.29 10.76 8.35
N LEU A 189 14.27 9.68 7.55
CA LEU A 189 14.30 9.77 6.09
C LEU A 189 13.02 10.38 5.51
N PHE A 190 11.86 10.08 6.07
CA PHE A 190 10.60 10.71 5.66
C PHE A 190 10.63 12.22 5.91
N ASN A 191 11.19 12.65 7.03
CA ASN A 191 11.27 14.07 7.39
C ASN A 191 12.38 14.84 6.65
N SER A 192 13.40 14.15 6.11
CA SER A 192 14.52 14.79 5.42
C SER A 192 14.33 14.94 3.91
N ILE A 193 13.34 14.26 3.33
CA ILE A 193 13.06 14.30 1.89
C ILE A 193 11.97 15.35 1.63
N ASP A 194 12.28 16.37 0.83
CA ASP A 194 11.36 17.46 0.46
C ASP A 194 10.25 17.05 -0.53
N ALA A 195 9.98 15.75 -0.66
CA ALA A 195 8.96 15.21 -1.56
C ALA A 195 7.96 14.38 -0.76
N THR A 196 6.69 14.41 -1.17
CA THR A 196 5.66 13.56 -0.57
C THR A 196 5.69 12.17 -1.22
N PRO A 197 5.69 11.07 -0.45
CA PRO A 197 5.61 9.75 -1.04
C PRO A 197 4.24 9.54 -1.70
N ILE A 198 4.23 8.92 -2.87
CA ILE A 198 3.01 8.49 -3.57
C ILE A 198 2.42 7.23 -2.93
N TYR A 199 3.22 6.50 -2.15
CA TYR A 199 2.78 5.35 -1.39
C TYR A 199 3.65 5.19 -0.14
N LYS A 200 3.01 4.94 1.00
CA LYS A 200 3.65 4.78 2.31
C LYS A 200 2.93 3.69 3.08
N LYS A 201 3.69 2.84 3.76
CA LYS A 201 3.21 1.82 4.68
C LYS A 201 4.24 1.63 5.78
#